data_AF-A0A9W4X2M4-F1
#
_entry.id   AF-A0A9W4X2M4-F1
#
_cell.length_a   1.000
_cell.length_b   1.000
_cell.length_c   1.000
_cell.angle_alpha   90.00
_cell.angle_beta   90.00
_cell.angle_gamma   90.00
#
_symmetry.space_group_name_H-M   'P 1'
#
loop_
_entity.id
_entity.type
_entity.pdbx_description
1 polymer ?
#
loop_
_entity_poly.entity_id
_entity_poly.type
_entity_poly.pdbx_seq_one_letter_code
_entity_poly.pdbx_strand_id
1 'polypeptide(L)'
;MKKYIAIALLSVFMISCKSKAVAVQNNNSEVKEVTPKEEKKVIENHYNNKLDFSTLYIKAGARYVDDKQSQNVTAEIKIEKDKQILVSVRFLGITMAKALITPTAVSYYEKINSTYYEGDFTSLSKWLGTELDYSKVQNLLVGEALDDLRKGKYAQTIVDNLFRLEDEKDSKLKKTFYLDAEKYLLQKEEISQPEENRMLQISYSDSKVFNQGTLPTSVEISAIQPKGKTNISLNYNTISFNEELSFPYSVPSGYKKVIIK
;
A
#
# COMPACT_ATOMS: atom_id res chain seq x y z
N MET A 1 -5.48 50.19 -79.60
CA MET A 1 -4.15 49.86 -80.15
C MET A 1 -3.10 50.26 -79.12
N LYS A 2 -2.29 49.28 -78.67
CA LYS A 2 -1.00 49.44 -77.96
C LYS A 2 -1.05 50.11 -76.58
N LYS A 3 -0.24 49.79 -75.57
CA LYS A 3 0.64 48.66 -75.20
C LYS A 3 1.01 48.97 -73.72
N TYR A 4 1.14 47.92 -72.93
CA TYR A 4 1.55 47.85 -71.52
C TYR A 4 2.82 48.65 -71.15
N ILE A 5 2.98 48.92 -69.83
CA ILE A 5 4.18 49.22 -69.00
C ILE A 5 3.71 50.23 -67.92
N ALA A 6 3.91 50.11 -66.60
CA ALA A 6 4.57 49.18 -65.69
C ALA A 6 4.09 49.51 -64.25
N ILE A 7 3.73 48.51 -63.43
CA ILE A 7 4.46 48.02 -62.23
C ILE A 7 4.30 48.89 -60.96
N ALA A 8 4.08 48.19 -59.83
CA ALA A 8 4.02 48.61 -58.43
C ALA A 8 2.60 48.98 -57.94
N LEU A 9 2.01 48.38 -56.91
CA LEU A 9 2.53 47.62 -55.77
C LEU A 9 1.70 46.35 -55.54
N LEU A 10 2.39 45.22 -55.40
CA LEU A 10 1.85 44.03 -54.75
C LEU A 10 2.05 44.22 -53.23
N SER A 11 0.97 44.44 -52.49
CA SER A 11 0.96 44.33 -51.02
C SER A 11 -0.20 43.43 -50.60
N VAL A 12 -0.04 42.15 -50.90
CA VAL A 12 -0.86 41.10 -50.31
C VAL A 12 -0.38 40.89 -48.87
N PHE A 13 -1.10 41.47 -47.91
CA PHE A 13 -0.99 41.09 -46.50
C PHE A 13 -1.57 39.69 -46.33
N MET A 14 -0.72 38.66 -46.37
CA MET A 14 -1.06 37.33 -45.85
C MET A 14 -0.88 37.34 -44.34
N ILE A 15 -2.00 37.50 -43.63
CA ILE A 15 -2.07 37.27 -42.18
C ILE A 15 -2.02 35.76 -41.97
N SER A 16 -0.80 35.24 -41.74
CA SER A 16 -0.58 33.87 -41.30
C SER A 16 -0.76 33.79 -39.78
N CYS A 17 -1.93 33.34 -39.32
CA CYS A 17 -2.09 32.84 -37.95
C CYS A 17 -1.18 31.62 -37.75
N LYS A 18 -0.06 31.79 -37.03
CA LYS A 18 0.70 30.66 -36.49
C LYS A 18 -0.17 29.98 -35.43
N SER A 19 -0.62 28.76 -35.72
CA SER A 19 -1.05 27.82 -34.69
C SER A 19 0.10 27.68 -33.68
N LYS A 20 -0.16 27.99 -32.41
CA LYS A 20 0.74 27.65 -31.31
C LYS A 20 0.73 26.12 -31.23
N ALA A 21 1.79 25.50 -31.75
CA ALA A 21 2.10 24.12 -31.42
C ALA A 21 2.22 24.03 -29.90
N VAL A 22 1.26 23.37 -29.27
CA VAL A 22 1.39 22.92 -27.89
C VAL A 22 2.58 21.97 -27.90
N ALA A 23 3.66 22.38 -27.23
CA ALA A 23 4.77 21.48 -26.95
C ALA A 23 4.19 20.31 -26.15
N VAL A 24 4.11 19.15 -26.80
CA VAL A 24 3.94 17.88 -26.10
C VAL A 24 5.21 17.74 -25.28
N GLN A 25 5.11 18.06 -23.98
CA GLN A 25 6.09 17.58 -23.02
C GLN A 25 5.99 16.06 -23.07
N ASN A 26 6.92 15.45 -23.80
CA ASN A 26 7.27 14.06 -23.56
C ASN A 26 7.82 14.03 -22.14
N ASN A 27 6.96 13.77 -21.17
CA ASN A 27 7.37 13.32 -19.85
C ASN A 27 7.93 11.91 -20.01
N ASN A 28 9.10 11.80 -20.63
CA ASN A 28 10.01 10.72 -20.33
C ASN A 28 10.44 11.00 -18.89
N SER A 29 9.79 10.35 -17.92
CA SER A 29 10.32 10.24 -16.57
C SER A 29 11.69 9.55 -16.70
N GLU A 30 12.76 10.34 -16.88
CA GLU A 30 14.13 9.83 -16.92
C GLU A 30 14.42 9.19 -15.56
N VAL A 31 14.50 7.85 -15.56
CA VAL A 31 14.93 7.10 -14.39
C VAL A 31 16.39 7.44 -14.13
N LYS A 32 16.65 8.26 -13.11
CA LYS A 32 18.00 8.56 -12.66
C LYS A 32 18.42 7.53 -11.64
N GLU A 33 19.46 6.76 -11.95
CA GLU A 33 20.14 5.91 -10.98
C GLU A 33 20.90 6.76 -9.96
N VAL A 34 20.78 6.40 -8.69
CA VAL A 34 21.35 7.16 -7.57
C VAL A 34 22.36 6.29 -6.82
N THR A 35 23.45 6.91 -6.32
CA THR A 35 24.52 6.18 -5.64
C THR A 35 24.10 5.58 -4.29
N PRO A 36 24.69 4.45 -3.84
CA PRO A 36 24.31 3.76 -2.60
C PRO A 36 24.46 4.56 -1.29
N LYS A 37 25.13 5.72 -1.31
CA LYS A 37 25.19 6.61 -0.12
C LYS A 37 23.88 7.35 0.11
N GLU A 38 23.11 7.59 -0.96
CA GLU A 38 21.84 8.31 -0.87
C GLU A 38 20.71 7.40 -0.39
N GLU A 39 20.76 6.08 -0.70
CA GLU A 39 19.75 5.11 -0.25
C GLU A 39 19.64 5.08 1.28
N LYS A 40 20.79 5.13 1.97
CA LYS A 40 20.86 5.10 3.43
C LYS A 40 20.23 6.34 4.03
N LYS A 41 20.41 7.50 3.39
CA LYS A 41 19.80 8.76 3.83
C LYS A 41 18.28 8.75 3.62
N VAL A 42 17.80 8.22 2.50
CA VAL A 42 16.37 8.03 2.25
C VAL A 42 15.75 7.12 3.32
N ILE A 43 16.40 5.99 3.61
CA ILE A 43 15.96 5.02 4.63
C ILE A 43 16.00 5.63 6.03
N GLU A 44 17.05 6.37 6.39
CA GLU A 44 17.14 7.06 7.68
C GLU A 44 16.02 8.08 7.85
N ASN A 45 15.76 8.90 6.82
CA ASN A 45 14.68 9.88 6.85
C ASN A 45 13.30 9.23 6.92
N HIS A 46 13.09 8.09 6.26
CA HIS A 46 11.87 7.30 6.40
C HIS A 46 11.60 6.94 7.87
N TYR A 47 12.58 6.36 8.55
CA TYR A 47 12.44 5.97 9.96
C TYR A 47 12.51 7.14 10.96
N ASN A 48 12.86 8.34 10.51
CA ASN A 48 12.71 9.57 11.29
C ASN A 48 11.25 10.06 11.34
N ASN A 49 10.38 9.61 10.43
CA ASN A 49 8.94 9.85 10.49
C ASN A 49 8.26 8.97 11.53
N LYS A 50 8.48 9.27 12.81
CA LYS A 50 7.95 8.43 13.90
C LYS A 50 6.43 8.57 14.03
N LEU A 51 5.76 7.43 14.17
CA LEU A 51 4.39 7.33 14.69
C LEU A 51 4.43 6.74 16.12
N ASP A 52 4.32 7.63 17.12
CA ASP A 52 4.47 7.30 18.53
C ASP A 52 3.13 7.16 19.25
N PHE A 53 2.72 5.91 19.50
CA PHE A 53 1.47 5.57 20.15
C PHE A 53 1.62 4.30 21.02
N SER A 54 0.79 4.19 22.05
CA SER A 54 0.64 2.96 22.84
C SER A 54 -0.53 2.12 22.33
N THR A 55 -1.65 2.76 22.02
CA THR A 55 -2.83 2.13 21.41
C THR A 55 -3.34 2.95 20.23
N LEU A 56 -3.94 2.26 19.26
CA LEU A 56 -4.53 2.87 18.07
C LEU A 56 -5.84 2.17 17.75
N TYR A 57 -6.92 2.95 17.72
CA TYR A 57 -8.22 2.49 17.21
C TYR A 57 -8.50 3.13 15.86
N ILE A 58 -8.84 2.30 14.89
CA ILE A 58 -9.23 2.70 13.54
C ILE A 58 -10.58 2.08 13.21
N LYS A 59 -11.54 2.90 12.81
CA LYS A 59 -12.77 2.44 12.14
C LYS A 59 -12.65 2.75 10.66
N ALA A 60 -12.57 1.71 9.84
CA ALA A 60 -12.39 1.83 8.40
C ALA A 60 -13.64 1.39 7.62
N GLY A 61 -13.98 2.13 6.58
CA GLY A 61 -14.78 1.60 5.48
C GLY A 61 -13.89 0.70 4.63
N ALA A 62 -14.28 -0.57 4.46
CA ALA A 62 -13.48 -1.55 3.76
C ALA A 62 -14.23 -2.11 2.55
N ARG A 63 -13.56 -2.21 1.41
CA ARG A 63 -14.10 -2.81 0.18
C ARG A 63 -13.24 -4.00 -0.20
N TYR A 64 -13.85 -5.18 -0.26
CA TYR A 64 -13.24 -6.40 -0.76
C TYR A 64 -13.76 -6.68 -2.17
N VAL A 65 -12.85 -6.99 -3.10
CA VAL A 65 -13.19 -7.40 -4.46
C VAL A 65 -12.32 -8.59 -4.85
N ASP A 66 -12.94 -9.68 -5.29
CA ASP A 66 -12.30 -10.76 -6.02
C ASP A 66 -13.04 -11.01 -7.35
N ASP A 67 -12.65 -12.04 -8.10
CA ASP A 67 -13.27 -12.38 -9.39
C ASP A 67 -14.76 -12.80 -9.27
N LYS A 68 -15.26 -13.06 -8.06
CA LYS A 68 -16.60 -13.62 -7.79
C LYS A 68 -17.52 -12.64 -7.07
N GLN A 69 -16.98 -11.70 -6.31
CA GLN A 69 -17.77 -10.84 -5.42
C GLN A 69 -17.13 -9.48 -5.19
N SER A 70 -17.99 -8.50 -4.90
CA SER A 70 -17.60 -7.21 -4.35
C SER A 70 -18.44 -6.93 -3.11
N GLN A 71 -17.78 -6.68 -1.98
CA GLN A 71 -18.42 -6.49 -0.68
C GLN A 71 -17.90 -5.23 -0.01
N ASN A 72 -18.83 -4.39 0.46
CA ASN A 72 -18.52 -3.27 1.33
C ASN A 72 -18.82 -3.65 2.78
N VAL A 73 -17.84 -3.50 3.66
CA VAL A 73 -17.90 -3.85 5.07
C VAL A 73 -17.29 -2.72 5.91
N THR A 74 -17.48 -2.78 7.22
CA THR A 74 -16.74 -1.94 8.17
C THR A 74 -15.69 -2.79 8.86
N ALA A 75 -14.44 -2.33 8.91
CA ALA A 75 -13.40 -2.93 9.72
C ALA A 75 -13.15 -2.06 10.96
N GLU A 76 -13.27 -2.64 12.15
CA GLU A 76 -12.81 -2.03 13.39
C GLU A 76 -11.47 -2.67 13.76
N ILE A 77 -10.40 -1.89 13.72
CA ILE A 77 -9.03 -2.30 13.96
C ILE A 77 -8.59 -1.67 15.28
N LYS A 78 -8.09 -2.49 16.19
CA LYS A 78 -7.48 -2.05 17.45
C LYS A 78 -6.06 -2.58 17.49
N ILE A 79 -5.11 -1.72 17.85
CA ILE A 79 -3.71 -2.07 17.99
C ILE A 79 -3.28 -1.66 19.40
N GLU A 80 -2.69 -2.58 20.14
CA GLU A 80 -1.80 -2.27 21.26
C GLU A 80 -0.39 -2.56 20.77
N LYS A 81 0.42 -1.50 20.66
CA LYS A 81 1.68 -1.51 19.91
C LYS A 81 2.58 -2.65 20.40
N ASP A 82 3.11 -3.41 19.44
CA ASP A 82 4.05 -4.52 19.64
C ASP A 82 3.50 -5.69 20.48
N LYS A 83 2.18 -5.72 20.77
CA LYS A 83 1.56 -6.72 21.66
C LYS A 83 0.36 -7.43 21.05
N GLN A 84 -0.60 -6.71 20.49
CA GLN A 84 -1.78 -7.34 19.89
C GLN A 84 -2.51 -6.44 18.90
N ILE A 85 -3.13 -7.06 17.91
CA ILE A 85 -4.00 -6.43 16.94
C ILE A 85 -5.32 -7.21 16.93
N LEU A 86 -6.44 -6.51 17.09
CA LEU A 86 -7.78 -7.08 16.93
C LEU A 86 -8.47 -6.42 15.76
N VAL A 87 -8.88 -7.22 14.78
CA VAL A 87 -9.67 -6.77 13.63
C VAL A 87 -11.05 -7.39 13.70
N SER A 88 -12.09 -6.56 13.68
CA SER A 88 -13.49 -7.00 13.61
C SER A 88 -14.12 -6.51 12.30
N VAL A 89 -14.43 -7.44 11.40
CA VAL A 89 -15.12 -7.14 10.15
C VAL A 89 -16.62 -7.24 10.38
N ARG A 90 -17.35 -6.16 10.07
CA ARG A 90 -18.79 -6.03 10.27
C ARG A 90 -19.51 -5.77 8.96
N PHE A 91 -20.64 -6.47 8.78
CA PHE A 91 -21.59 -6.19 7.71
C PHE A 91 -22.92 -5.81 8.36
N LEU A 92 -23.44 -4.60 8.05
CA LEU A 92 -24.67 -4.06 8.65
C LEU A 92 -24.68 -4.14 10.19
N GLY A 93 -23.55 -3.80 10.83
CA GLY A 93 -23.40 -3.81 12.29
C GLY A 93 -23.08 -5.19 12.91
N ILE A 94 -23.31 -6.28 12.18
CA ILE A 94 -23.06 -7.66 12.64
C ILE A 94 -21.62 -8.05 12.36
N THR A 95 -20.88 -8.53 13.36
CA THR A 95 -19.52 -9.08 13.17
C THR A 95 -19.58 -10.35 12.34
N MET A 96 -18.97 -10.34 11.16
CA MET A 96 -18.88 -11.46 10.22
C MET A 96 -17.55 -12.21 10.31
N ALA A 97 -16.48 -11.51 10.67
CA ALA A 97 -15.19 -12.13 10.97
C ALA A 97 -14.50 -11.36 12.08
N LYS A 98 -13.64 -12.04 12.84
CA LYS A 98 -12.78 -11.41 13.82
C LYS A 98 -11.44 -12.12 13.82
N ALA A 99 -10.36 -11.34 13.89
CA ALA A 99 -9.00 -11.85 14.02
C ALA A 99 -8.33 -11.19 15.22
N LEU A 100 -7.61 -11.99 16.01
CA LEU A 100 -6.67 -11.56 17.04
C LEU A 100 -5.27 -12.02 16.61
N ILE A 101 -4.34 -11.08 16.57
CA ILE A 101 -2.97 -11.29 16.09
C ILE A 101 -2.04 -10.81 17.19
N THR A 102 -1.11 -11.66 17.63
CA THR A 102 -0.08 -11.36 18.62
C THR A 102 1.30 -11.64 18.02
N PRO A 103 2.40 -11.27 18.68
CA PRO A 103 3.76 -11.58 18.20
C PRO A 103 4.00 -13.06 17.86
N THR A 104 3.25 -13.99 18.47
CA THR A 104 3.49 -15.42 18.33
C THR A 104 2.33 -16.20 17.72
N ALA A 105 1.13 -15.60 17.61
CA ALA A 105 -0.06 -16.32 17.20
C ALA A 105 -1.01 -15.49 16.35
N VAL A 106 -1.74 -16.19 15.48
CA VAL A 106 -2.87 -15.68 14.72
C VAL A 106 -4.08 -16.56 15.00
N SER A 107 -5.16 -15.93 15.46
CA SER A 107 -6.45 -16.56 15.68
C SER A 107 -7.50 -15.80 14.89
N TYR A 108 -8.28 -16.47 14.05
CA TYR A 108 -9.44 -15.84 13.42
C TYR A 108 -10.63 -16.77 13.36
N TYR A 109 -11.83 -16.20 13.26
CA TYR A 109 -13.03 -16.92 12.85
C TYR A 109 -13.80 -16.12 11.80
N GLU A 110 -14.58 -16.83 11.00
CA GLU A 110 -15.52 -16.26 10.05
C GLU A 110 -16.89 -16.94 10.16
N LYS A 111 -17.97 -16.17 10.02
CA LYS A 111 -19.33 -16.65 10.26
C LYS A 111 -19.98 -17.35 9.07
N ILE A 112 -19.49 -17.12 7.85
CA ILE A 112 -20.16 -17.56 6.62
C ILE A 112 -20.09 -19.09 6.52
N ASN A 113 -18.91 -19.67 6.77
CA ASN A 113 -18.71 -21.12 6.81
C ASN A 113 -18.59 -21.65 8.24
N SER A 114 -18.70 -20.79 9.25
CA SER A 114 -18.52 -21.12 10.67
C SER A 114 -17.19 -21.82 10.91
N THR A 115 -16.11 -21.25 10.36
CA THR A 115 -14.77 -21.79 10.50
C THR A 115 -13.89 -20.88 11.34
N TYR A 116 -12.85 -21.47 11.92
CA TYR A 116 -11.83 -20.74 12.66
C TYR A 116 -10.44 -21.32 12.45
N TYR A 117 -9.44 -20.49 12.63
CA TYR A 117 -8.03 -20.85 12.61
C TYR A 117 -7.38 -20.38 13.89
N GLU A 118 -6.43 -21.19 14.37
CA GLU A 118 -5.54 -20.87 15.49
C GLU A 118 -4.19 -21.53 15.22
N GLY A 119 -3.14 -20.72 15.13
CA GLY A 119 -1.78 -21.16 14.86
C GLY A 119 -0.79 -20.00 14.90
N ASP A 120 0.44 -20.25 14.46
CA ASP A 120 1.48 -19.24 14.29
C ASP A 120 1.45 -18.66 12.86
N PHE A 121 2.44 -17.84 12.52
CA PHE A 121 2.56 -17.28 11.17
C PHE A 121 3.07 -18.28 10.13
N THR A 122 3.57 -19.47 10.51
CA THR A 122 4.25 -20.40 9.60
C THR A 122 3.35 -20.83 8.44
N SER A 123 2.09 -21.19 8.74
CA SER A 123 1.14 -21.63 7.71
C SER A 123 0.73 -20.48 6.78
N LEU A 124 0.57 -19.28 7.34
CA LEU A 124 0.23 -18.07 6.59
C LEU A 124 1.38 -17.64 5.67
N SER A 125 2.61 -17.65 6.17
CA SER A 125 3.82 -17.35 5.40
C SER A 125 3.98 -18.29 4.21
N LYS A 126 3.80 -19.60 4.44
CA LYS A 126 3.86 -20.60 3.36
C LYS A 126 2.76 -20.36 2.31
N TRP A 127 1.55 -20.07 2.75
CA TRP A 127 0.43 -19.77 1.87
C TRP A 127 0.68 -18.52 1.02
N LEU A 128 1.20 -17.45 1.64
CA LEU A 128 1.57 -16.21 0.96
C LEU A 128 2.78 -16.38 0.02
N GLY A 129 3.68 -17.32 0.31
CA GLY A 129 4.94 -17.51 -0.42
C GLY A 129 6.06 -16.58 0.05
N THR A 130 5.87 -15.85 1.14
CA THR A 130 6.86 -14.97 1.77
C THR A 130 6.67 -14.98 3.29
N GLU A 131 7.72 -14.65 4.03
CA GLU A 131 7.64 -14.54 5.49
C GLU A 131 6.67 -13.43 5.92
N LEU A 132 5.68 -13.81 6.72
CA LEU A 132 4.78 -12.94 7.46
C LEU A 132 5.10 -13.07 8.95
N ASP A 133 5.06 -11.95 9.66
CA ASP A 133 5.16 -11.88 11.12
C ASP A 133 4.26 -10.75 11.64
N TYR A 134 4.20 -10.60 12.97
CA TYR A 134 3.40 -9.57 13.61
C TYR A 134 3.80 -8.15 13.18
N SER A 135 5.11 -7.88 13.07
CA SER A 135 5.60 -6.53 12.75
C SER A 135 5.17 -6.11 11.36
N LYS A 136 5.20 -7.03 10.38
CA LYS A 136 4.69 -6.82 9.02
C LYS A 136 3.21 -6.47 9.02
N VAL A 137 2.39 -7.17 9.80
CA VAL A 137 0.95 -6.86 9.90
C VAL A 137 0.74 -5.49 10.55
N GLN A 138 1.47 -5.17 11.61
CA GLN A 138 1.39 -3.86 12.27
C GLN A 138 1.80 -2.74 11.30
N ASN A 139 2.94 -2.89 10.63
CA ASN A 139 3.51 -1.93 9.69
C ASN A 139 2.55 -1.62 8.53
N LEU A 140 1.93 -2.66 7.96
CA LEU A 140 0.91 -2.51 6.92
C LEU A 140 -0.24 -1.60 7.38
N LEU A 141 -0.73 -1.78 8.60
CA LEU A 141 -1.86 -1.01 9.11
C LEU A 141 -1.51 0.45 9.40
N VAL A 142 -0.23 0.75 9.65
CA VAL A 142 0.26 2.09 10.00
C VAL A 142 0.99 2.81 8.87
N GLY A 143 1.16 2.19 7.70
CA GLY A 143 1.84 2.81 6.55
C GLY A 143 3.36 2.78 6.60
N GLU A 144 3.92 1.83 7.35
CA GLU A 144 5.38 1.58 7.41
C GLU A 144 5.74 0.45 6.44
N ALA A 145 7.01 0.40 6.01
CA ALA A 145 7.50 -0.70 5.19
C ALA A 145 7.32 -2.05 5.91
N LEU A 146 6.88 -3.08 5.18
CA LEU A 146 6.73 -4.42 5.76
C LEU A 146 8.06 -4.91 6.37
N ASP A 147 9.17 -4.73 5.66
CA ASP A 147 10.50 -5.09 6.14
C ASP A 147 11.24 -3.90 6.76
N ASP A 148 12.18 -4.19 7.67
CA ASP A 148 13.14 -3.20 8.15
C ASP A 148 14.17 -2.87 7.06
N LEU A 149 13.96 -1.76 6.34
CA LEU A 149 14.80 -1.32 5.23
C LEU A 149 16.25 -1.07 5.68
N ARG A 150 16.54 -0.85 6.97
CA ARG A 150 17.93 -0.68 7.45
C ARG A 150 18.75 -1.96 7.35
N LYS A 151 18.09 -3.13 7.22
CA LYS A 151 18.72 -4.45 7.06
C LYS A 151 18.84 -4.89 5.60
N GLY A 152 18.36 -4.08 4.67
CA GLY A 152 18.42 -4.33 3.23
C GLY A 152 19.62 -3.66 2.56
N LYS A 153 19.75 -3.92 1.26
CA LYS A 153 20.64 -3.22 0.33
C LYS A 153 19.83 -2.99 -0.94
N TYR A 154 19.80 -1.77 -1.44
CA TYR A 154 18.83 -1.39 -2.46
C TYR A 154 19.46 -0.66 -3.62
N ALA A 155 19.08 -1.00 -4.84
CA ALA A 155 19.29 -0.11 -5.97
C ALA A 155 18.30 1.06 -5.85
N GLN A 156 18.80 2.27 -5.65
CA GLN A 156 17.97 3.48 -5.63
C GLN A 156 17.85 4.08 -7.02
N THR A 157 16.60 4.37 -7.41
CA THR A 157 16.26 5.17 -8.59
C THR A 157 15.21 6.23 -8.21
N ILE A 158 15.00 7.21 -9.09
CA ILE A 158 13.87 8.14 -8.97
C ILE A 158 12.88 7.85 -10.09
N VAL A 159 11.61 7.60 -9.73
CA VAL A 159 10.51 7.35 -10.67
C VAL A 159 9.30 8.14 -10.19
N ASP A 160 8.74 8.97 -11.07
CA ASP A 160 7.54 9.79 -10.80
C ASP A 160 7.61 10.59 -9.48
N ASN A 161 8.77 11.21 -9.24
CA ASN A 161 9.09 11.98 -8.03
C ASN A 161 9.06 11.16 -6.71
N LEU A 162 9.20 9.84 -6.81
CA LEU A 162 9.37 8.93 -5.67
C LEU A 162 10.80 8.36 -5.67
N PHE A 163 11.35 8.18 -4.47
CA PHE A 163 12.52 7.32 -4.29
C PHE A 163 12.07 5.87 -4.42
N ARG A 164 12.56 5.18 -5.44
CA ARG A 164 12.32 3.76 -5.66
C ARG A 164 13.53 2.96 -5.18
N LEU A 165 13.31 2.10 -4.19
CA LEU A 165 14.31 1.21 -3.60
C LEU A 165 13.98 -0.23 -4.02
N GLU A 166 14.81 -0.83 -4.88
CA GLU A 166 14.66 -2.23 -5.31
C GLU A 166 15.67 -3.13 -4.56
N ASP A 167 15.17 -4.17 -3.88
CA ASP A 167 16.02 -5.10 -3.12
C ASP A 167 16.93 -5.91 -4.06
N GLU A 168 18.22 -5.92 -3.79
CA GLU A 168 19.23 -6.61 -4.59
C GLU A 168 19.45 -8.09 -4.19
N LYS A 169 18.75 -8.60 -3.14
CA LYS A 169 19.07 -9.89 -2.52
C LYS A 169 18.66 -11.13 -3.33
N ASP A 170 17.44 -11.16 -3.87
CA ASP A 170 16.85 -12.38 -4.43
C ASP A 170 16.01 -12.09 -5.68
N SER A 171 16.37 -12.70 -6.80
CA SER A 171 15.64 -12.55 -8.06
C SER A 171 14.29 -13.28 -8.07
N LYS A 172 14.08 -14.25 -7.18
CA LYS A 172 12.83 -15.02 -7.04
C LYS A 172 11.80 -14.32 -6.18
N LEU A 173 12.23 -13.51 -5.22
CA LEU A 173 11.38 -12.70 -4.36
C LEU A 173 11.82 -11.24 -4.45
N LYS A 174 11.27 -10.52 -5.41
CA LYS A 174 11.58 -9.12 -5.63
C LYS A 174 10.75 -8.25 -4.72
N LYS A 175 11.40 -7.33 -4.01
CA LYS A 175 10.73 -6.33 -3.18
C LYS A 175 11.11 -4.94 -3.66
N THR A 176 10.13 -4.06 -3.76
CA THR A 176 10.36 -2.67 -4.18
C THR A 176 9.54 -1.72 -3.33
N PHE A 177 10.18 -0.67 -2.84
CA PHE A 177 9.58 0.34 -1.97
C PHE A 177 9.64 1.69 -2.66
N TYR A 178 8.55 2.46 -2.57
CA TYR A 178 8.42 3.77 -3.19
C TYR A 178 8.10 4.79 -2.11
N LEU A 179 9.04 5.69 -1.85
CA LEU A 179 8.93 6.70 -0.80
C LEU A 179 8.76 8.09 -1.42
N ASP A 180 7.92 8.90 -0.81
CA ASP A 180 7.76 10.31 -1.16
C ASP A 180 9.12 11.04 -1.06
N ALA A 181 9.52 11.79 -2.08
CA ALA A 181 10.85 12.39 -2.13
C ALA A 181 11.07 13.55 -1.15
N GLU A 182 9.99 14.16 -0.64
CA GLU A 182 10.05 15.29 0.29
C GLU A 182 9.80 14.87 1.73
N LYS A 183 8.77 14.02 1.92
CA LYS A 183 8.29 13.58 3.22
C LYS A 183 8.88 12.26 3.66
N TYR A 184 9.47 11.47 2.76
CA TYR A 184 10.03 10.14 3.05
C TYR A 184 9.00 9.15 3.62
N LEU A 185 7.71 9.39 3.38
CA LEU A 185 6.63 8.46 3.73
C LEU A 185 6.52 7.39 2.66
N LEU A 186 6.29 6.15 3.06
CA LEU A 186 6.02 5.07 2.12
C LEU A 186 4.70 5.33 1.38
N GLN A 187 4.74 5.37 0.05
CA GLN A 187 3.57 5.56 -0.81
C GLN A 187 3.11 4.25 -1.42
N LYS A 188 4.05 3.34 -1.72
CA LYS A 188 3.78 2.05 -2.32
C LYS A 188 4.87 1.05 -1.99
N GLU A 189 4.50 -0.21 -1.84
CA GLU A 189 5.44 -1.32 -1.83
C GLU A 189 4.91 -2.49 -2.67
N GLU A 190 5.83 -3.23 -3.29
CA GLU A 190 5.55 -4.34 -4.18
C GLU A 190 6.39 -5.55 -3.74
N ILE A 191 5.75 -6.71 -3.60
CA ILE A 191 6.40 -8.00 -3.42
C ILE A 191 5.99 -8.88 -4.60
N SER A 192 6.94 -9.29 -5.42
CA SER A 192 6.69 -10.10 -6.60
C SER A 192 7.48 -11.40 -6.57
N GLN A 193 6.82 -12.48 -6.97
CA GLN A 193 7.40 -13.79 -7.21
C GLN A 193 7.19 -14.14 -8.69
N PRO A 194 8.14 -13.79 -9.58
CA PRO A 194 7.94 -13.88 -11.03
C PRO A 194 7.74 -15.32 -11.53
N GLU A 195 8.45 -16.29 -10.95
CA GLU A 195 8.34 -17.71 -11.34
C GLU A 195 6.93 -18.27 -11.08
N GLU A 196 6.26 -17.79 -10.04
CA GLU A 196 4.91 -18.20 -9.62
C GLU A 196 3.80 -17.31 -10.19
N ASN A 197 4.15 -16.25 -10.95
CA ASN A 197 3.24 -15.20 -11.40
C ASN A 197 2.40 -14.60 -10.26
N ARG A 198 3.07 -14.27 -9.14
CA ARG A 198 2.44 -13.63 -7.97
C ARG A 198 2.96 -12.22 -7.77
N MET A 199 2.06 -11.35 -7.36
CA MET A 199 2.39 -9.98 -6.98
C MET A 199 1.45 -9.51 -5.87
N LEU A 200 2.02 -8.91 -4.83
CA LEU A 200 1.33 -8.12 -3.84
C LEU A 200 1.78 -6.67 -4.04
N GLN A 201 0.83 -5.76 -4.18
CA GLN A 201 1.07 -4.32 -4.14
C GLN A 201 0.27 -3.76 -2.97
N ILE A 202 0.91 -2.95 -2.13
CA ILE A 202 0.26 -2.17 -1.10
C ILE A 202 0.52 -0.71 -1.42
N SER A 203 -0.49 0.14 -1.35
CA SER A 203 -0.39 1.57 -1.63
C SER A 203 -1.05 2.37 -0.52
N TYR A 204 -0.39 3.44 -0.11
CA TYR A 204 -0.79 4.30 0.99
C TYR A 204 -1.02 5.70 0.46
N SER A 205 -2.14 6.32 0.82
CA SER A 205 -2.47 7.67 0.39
C SER A 205 -3.30 8.42 1.45
N ASP A 206 -3.63 9.68 1.15
CA ASP A 206 -4.45 10.56 1.99
C ASP A 206 -3.93 10.67 3.44
N SER A 207 -2.63 10.84 3.61
CA SER A 207 -2.01 10.93 4.94
C SER A 207 -2.50 12.13 5.73
N LYS A 208 -2.71 11.93 7.04
CA LYS A 208 -3.06 12.96 8.00
C LYS A 208 -2.00 13.08 9.09
N VAL A 209 -1.79 14.30 9.56
CA VAL A 209 -0.86 14.62 10.66
C VAL A 209 -1.63 14.65 11.97
N PHE A 210 -1.10 13.95 12.97
CA PHE A 210 -1.55 13.92 14.35
C PHE A 210 -0.38 14.30 15.28
N ASN A 211 -0.66 14.51 16.56
CA ASN A 211 0.41 14.76 17.55
C ASN A 211 1.39 13.58 17.65
N GLN A 212 0.91 12.36 17.39
CA GLN A 212 1.68 11.13 17.43
C GLN A 212 2.57 10.94 16.19
N GLY A 213 2.28 11.62 15.08
CA GLY A 213 2.96 11.41 13.80
C GLY A 213 2.02 11.49 12.61
N THR A 214 2.50 11.04 11.45
CA THR A 214 1.70 10.99 10.22
C THR A 214 1.20 9.57 9.99
N LEU A 215 -0.07 9.43 9.60
CA LEU A 215 -0.70 8.13 9.33
C LEU A 215 -1.46 8.21 7.99
N PRO A 216 -1.30 7.24 7.07
CA PRO A 216 -2.16 7.17 5.87
C PRO A 216 -3.61 6.92 6.28
N THR A 217 -4.55 7.49 5.53
CA THR A 217 -5.98 7.22 5.75
C THR A 217 -6.65 6.44 4.63
N SER A 218 -5.92 6.14 3.57
CA SER A 218 -6.31 5.21 2.53
C SER A 218 -5.22 4.17 2.31
N VAL A 219 -5.58 2.89 2.39
CA VAL A 219 -4.71 1.73 2.15
C VAL A 219 -5.35 0.85 1.09
N GLU A 220 -4.66 0.66 -0.03
CA GLU A 220 -5.07 -0.20 -1.13
C GLU A 220 -4.14 -1.39 -1.23
N ILE A 221 -4.69 -2.60 -1.14
CA ILE A 221 -3.95 -3.86 -1.22
C ILE A 221 -4.43 -4.61 -2.45
N SER A 222 -3.54 -4.89 -3.39
CA SER A 222 -3.83 -5.67 -4.59
C SER A 222 -2.96 -6.92 -4.61
N ALA A 223 -3.59 -8.09 -4.59
CA ALA A 223 -2.92 -9.37 -4.70
C ALA A 223 -3.30 -10.03 -6.02
N ILE A 224 -2.30 -10.34 -6.84
CA ILE A 224 -2.44 -11.03 -8.12
C ILE A 224 -1.76 -12.39 -7.99
N GLN A 225 -2.49 -13.44 -8.37
CA GLN A 225 -1.99 -14.81 -8.45
C GLN A 225 -2.55 -15.49 -9.71
N PRO A 226 -2.01 -16.64 -10.15
CA PRO A 226 -2.57 -17.36 -11.31
C PRO A 226 -4.06 -17.68 -11.20
N LYS A 227 -4.57 -17.78 -9.96
CA LYS A 227 -5.97 -18.11 -9.68
C LYS A 227 -6.92 -16.92 -9.70
N GLY A 228 -6.42 -15.68 -9.82
CA GLY A 228 -7.26 -14.49 -9.81
C GLY A 228 -6.60 -13.27 -9.17
N LYS A 229 -7.38 -12.18 -9.12
CA LYS A 229 -7.00 -10.92 -8.47
C LYS A 229 -7.90 -10.64 -7.28
N THR A 230 -7.30 -10.20 -6.18
CA THR A 230 -8.00 -9.72 -4.99
C THR A 230 -7.59 -8.28 -4.72
N ASN A 231 -8.57 -7.40 -4.45
CA ASN A 231 -8.33 -6.04 -4.02
C ASN A 231 -9.02 -5.79 -2.67
N ILE A 232 -8.32 -5.13 -1.76
CA ILE A 232 -8.83 -4.68 -0.48
C ILE A 232 -8.51 -3.19 -0.36
N SER A 233 -9.57 -2.38 -0.26
CA SER A 233 -9.47 -0.94 -0.02
C SER A 233 -9.88 -0.66 1.43
N LEU A 234 -9.07 0.07 2.19
CA LEU A 234 -9.37 0.52 3.55
C LEU A 234 -9.34 2.04 3.60
N ASN A 235 -10.46 2.65 3.98
CA ASN A 235 -10.58 4.09 4.19
C ASN A 235 -10.81 4.37 5.67
N TYR A 236 -9.84 4.97 6.35
CA TYR A 236 -9.85 5.21 7.79
C TYR A 236 -10.74 6.41 8.12
N ASN A 237 -11.97 6.12 8.57
CA ASN A 237 -13.01 7.12 8.83
C ASN A 237 -12.90 7.71 10.24
N THR A 238 -12.44 6.92 11.21
CA THR A 238 -12.26 7.34 12.60
C THR A 238 -10.94 6.79 13.11
N ILE A 239 -10.17 7.64 13.79
CA ILE A 239 -8.84 7.33 14.31
C ILE A 239 -8.74 7.93 15.70
N SER A 240 -8.36 7.13 16.70
CA SER A 240 -8.01 7.61 18.04
C SER A 240 -6.74 6.93 18.53
N PHE A 241 -5.95 7.67 19.31
CA PHE A 241 -4.66 7.23 19.82
C PHE A 241 -4.67 7.21 21.34
N ASN A 242 -3.95 6.27 21.93
CA ASN A 242 -3.63 6.19 23.35
C ASN A 242 -4.86 6.13 24.28
N GLU A 243 -5.97 5.61 23.77
CA GLU A 243 -7.17 5.31 24.56
C GLU A 243 -7.06 3.93 25.21
N GLU A 244 -7.80 3.72 26.30
CA GLU A 244 -7.93 2.39 26.90
C GLU A 244 -8.78 1.49 25.97
N LEU A 245 -8.17 0.42 25.44
CA LEU A 245 -8.83 -0.50 24.51
C LEU A 245 -8.94 -1.90 25.11
N SER A 246 -10.10 -2.53 24.91
CA SER A 246 -10.28 -3.96 25.15
C SER A 246 -10.12 -4.78 23.88
N PHE A 247 -9.56 -5.99 24.04
CA PHE A 247 -9.26 -6.93 22.94
C PHE A 247 -10.02 -8.28 23.08
N PRO A 248 -11.36 -8.27 23.21
CA PRO A 248 -12.11 -9.51 23.43
C PRO A 248 -12.17 -10.39 22.17
N TYR A 249 -11.64 -11.60 22.30
CA TYR A 249 -11.68 -12.63 21.28
C TYR A 249 -12.14 -13.97 21.88
N SER A 250 -13.13 -14.58 21.24
CA SER A 250 -13.57 -15.94 21.53
C SER A 250 -14.20 -16.52 20.27
N VAL A 251 -13.88 -17.77 19.97
CA VAL A 251 -14.49 -18.51 18.86
C VAL A 251 -15.91 -18.90 19.26
N PRO A 252 -16.94 -18.62 18.44
CA PRO A 252 -18.30 -19.07 18.75
C PRO A 252 -18.43 -20.59 18.79
N SER A 253 -19.37 -21.10 19.58
CA SER A 253 -19.62 -22.54 19.66
C SER A 253 -20.04 -23.13 18.30
N GLY A 254 -19.60 -24.36 18.04
CA GLY A 254 -19.94 -25.10 16.81
C GLY A 254 -19.07 -24.78 15.59
N TYR A 255 -18.06 -23.91 15.72
CA TYR A 255 -17.17 -23.58 14.62
C TYR A 255 -16.15 -24.69 14.37
N LYS A 256 -15.78 -24.89 13.11
CA LYS A 256 -14.86 -25.93 12.69
C LYS A 256 -13.45 -25.37 12.48
N LYS A 257 -12.45 -26.02 13.07
CA LYS A 257 -11.05 -25.63 12.88
C LYS A 257 -10.63 -25.92 11.44
N VAL A 258 -10.04 -24.94 10.78
CA VAL A 258 -9.42 -25.09 9.45
C VAL A 258 -7.90 -25.11 9.56
N ILE A 259 -7.27 -25.76 8.57
CA ILE A 259 -5.82 -25.80 8.40
C ILE A 259 -5.50 -25.05 7.12
N ILE A 260 -4.62 -24.06 7.21
CA ILE A 260 -4.09 -23.33 6.06
C ILE A 260 -2.94 -24.18 5.51
N LYS A 261 -3.02 -24.54 4.22
CA LYS A 261 -2.03 -25.41 3.55
C LYS A 261 -1.14 -24.64 2.59
#